data_AF-A0A7W5Y9R4-F1
#
_entry.id   AF-A0A7W5Y9R4-F1
#
_cell.length_a   1.000
_cell.length_b   1.000
_cell.length_c   1.000
_cell.angle_alpha   90.00
_cell.angle_beta   90.00
_cell.angle_gamma   90.00
#
_symmetry.space_group_name_H-M   'P 1'
#
loop_
_entity.id
_entity.type
_entity.pdbx_description
1 polymer ?
#
loop_
_entity_poly.entity_id
_entity_poly.type
_entity_poly.pdbx_seq_one_letter_code
_entity_poly.pdbx_strand_id
1 'polypeptide(L)'
;MSLDVREAAEVTTPPRPRRELTTAFVVSRIAVLAVAAAILLYAVPPLVAAESWISLTLLLLAGAGIGYLYLTRRFVPAKYLVPGTVFLLAFQVFPVIYTVSTAFTNFGDGHRGDKAAAISAIETGSVRQAPGSPEYGLSAALKGDTLVFLLVDPKTKQVQEGSPDGLTAVQGARLGVTGKVLEAPGYTVLKAPQAAARADQIAELAVPTRGGLIKANGLSRAVEGRAALTYDAGCDCVKGDGDSWQADESQGYFVNAKGEHLAQGWQVNVGFANFIRVLTDPTLSAHFLGMFTWNMVFAVLSVLTTFALGMGVALALHHPKMRGTRFYRIALILPYAMPAFAMLLVWRDMFNRDFGLINQLFGLDVDWMGGMLSAKFAVILVNTWLGFPYMFLVTTGALQAIPRELTEAASIDGAPPWYAFRKVTLPLLLVALTPLLISSFAFNFNNYNAIALTTDGGPFPAESPTVGGTDLLISYTVRLAFGTGSAQFGLAATMSVFIFAIVATISAITFRRTRKQEDVYA
;
A
#
# COMPACT_ATOMS: atom_id res chain seq x y z
N MET A 1 -69.74 -27.78 28.99
CA MET A 1 -69.43 -28.58 27.77
C MET A 1 -68.07 -28.13 27.27
N SER A 2 -67.02 -28.74 27.82
CA SER A 2 -65.62 -28.46 27.53
C SER A 2 -65.24 -29.14 26.21
N LEU A 3 -65.02 -28.36 25.16
CA LEU A 3 -64.40 -28.85 23.94
C LEU A 3 -62.90 -29.02 24.20
N ASP A 4 -62.50 -30.27 24.31
CA ASP A 4 -61.13 -30.72 24.49
C ASP A 4 -60.38 -30.52 23.17
N VAL A 5 -59.66 -29.39 23.02
CA VAL A 5 -58.83 -29.08 21.83
C VAL A 5 -57.47 -29.80 21.94
N ARG A 6 -57.50 -31.07 22.34
CA ARG A 6 -56.32 -31.95 22.46
C ARG A 6 -56.28 -33.07 21.42
N GLU A 7 -57.02 -32.94 20.33
CA GLU A 7 -56.59 -33.55 19.07
C GLU A 7 -55.58 -32.62 18.42
N ALA A 8 -54.36 -32.68 18.97
CA ALA A 8 -53.19 -32.13 18.34
C ALA A 8 -53.08 -32.74 16.94
N ALA A 9 -53.20 -31.88 15.92
CA ALA A 9 -52.73 -32.19 14.59
C ALA A 9 -51.28 -32.69 14.72
N GLU A 10 -51.08 -33.99 14.54
CA GLU A 10 -49.79 -34.52 14.11
C GLU A 10 -49.50 -33.90 12.74
N VAL A 11 -48.91 -32.71 12.77
CA VAL A 11 -48.25 -32.13 11.62
C VAL A 11 -47.07 -33.05 11.37
N THR A 12 -47.29 -34.07 10.54
CA THR A 12 -46.24 -34.87 9.94
C THR A 12 -45.33 -33.89 9.22
N THR A 13 -44.22 -33.53 9.87
CA THR A 13 -43.17 -32.75 9.23
C THR A 13 -42.75 -33.54 8.01
N PRO A 14 -42.87 -33.00 6.77
CA PRO A 14 -42.46 -33.73 5.59
C PRO A 14 -40.99 -34.13 5.80
N PRO A 15 -40.59 -35.38 5.45
CA PRO A 15 -39.21 -35.79 5.60
C PRO A 15 -38.34 -34.77 4.88
N ARG A 16 -37.39 -34.17 5.61
CA ARG A 16 -36.44 -33.20 5.04
C ARG A 16 -35.93 -33.80 3.73
N PRO A 17 -36.05 -33.11 2.59
CA PRO A 17 -35.62 -33.67 1.32
C PRO A 17 -34.16 -34.10 1.47
N ARG A 18 -33.90 -35.41 1.36
CA ARG A 18 -32.53 -35.92 1.24
C ARG A 18 -32.03 -35.35 -0.07
N ARG A 19 -31.26 -34.27 0.02
CA ARG A 19 -30.60 -33.67 -1.14
C ARG A 19 -29.65 -34.75 -1.66
N GLU A 20 -30.04 -35.45 -2.72
CA GLU A 20 -29.13 -36.36 -3.41
C GLU A 20 -27.95 -35.53 -3.88
N LEU A 21 -26.79 -35.75 -3.25
CA LEU A 21 -25.55 -35.09 -3.61
C LEU A 21 -25.22 -35.59 -5.01
N THR A 22 -25.44 -34.74 -6.01
CA THR A 22 -25.08 -35.07 -7.40
C THR A 22 -23.60 -35.41 -7.45
N THR A 23 -23.23 -36.43 -8.24
CA THR A 23 -21.83 -36.83 -8.43
C THR A 23 -20.97 -35.63 -8.82
N ALA A 24 -21.50 -34.72 -9.64
CA ALA A 24 -20.86 -33.46 -10.01
C ALA A 24 -20.51 -32.57 -8.81
N PHE A 25 -21.38 -32.46 -7.79
CA PHE A 25 -21.12 -31.68 -6.58
C PHE A 25 -20.05 -32.31 -5.68
N VAL A 26 -20.01 -33.63 -5.61
CA VAL A 26 -18.97 -34.34 -4.85
C VAL A 26 -17.61 -34.20 -5.54
N VAL A 27 -17.57 -34.40 -6.86
CA VAL A 27 -16.36 -34.25 -7.68
C VAL A 27 -15.81 -32.83 -7.61
N SER A 28 -16.66 -31.80 -7.72
CA SER A 28 -16.22 -30.40 -7.64
C SER A 28 -15.60 -30.07 -6.27
N ARG A 29 -16.17 -30.59 -5.17
CA ARG A 29 -15.62 -30.40 -3.83
C ARG A 29 -14.27 -31.09 -3.64
N ILE A 30 -14.12 -32.32 -4.16
CA ILE A 30 -12.85 -33.04 -4.12
C ILE A 30 -11.80 -32.30 -4.97
N ALA A 31 -12.17 -31.83 -6.15
CA ALA A 31 -11.27 -31.07 -7.02
C ALA A 31 -10.77 -29.77 -6.34
N VAL A 32 -11.67 -28.99 -5.72
CA VAL A 32 -11.29 -27.77 -4.98
C VAL A 32 -10.35 -28.08 -3.82
N LEU A 33 -10.62 -29.14 -3.05
CA LEU A 33 -9.73 -29.55 -1.95
C LEU A 33 -8.38 -30.08 -2.46
N ALA A 34 -8.36 -30.80 -3.56
CA ALA A 34 -7.13 -31.29 -4.18
C ALA A 34 -6.26 -30.15 -4.70
N VAL A 35 -6.87 -29.14 -5.35
CA VAL A 35 -6.15 -27.94 -5.80
C VAL A 35 -5.62 -27.15 -4.61
N ALA A 36 -6.42 -26.94 -3.56
CA ALA A 36 -5.96 -26.27 -2.35
C ALA A 36 -4.79 -27.01 -1.68
N ALA A 37 -4.87 -28.34 -1.58
CA ALA A 37 -3.78 -29.17 -1.07
C ALA A 37 -2.53 -29.10 -1.95
N ALA A 38 -2.69 -29.12 -3.29
CA ALA A 38 -1.58 -28.99 -4.22
C ALA A 38 -0.86 -27.63 -4.07
N ILE A 39 -1.60 -26.53 -3.90
CA ILE A 39 -1.02 -25.19 -3.66
C ILE A 39 -0.23 -25.17 -2.34
N LEU A 40 -0.80 -25.74 -1.26
CA LEU A 40 -0.13 -25.82 0.02
C LEU A 40 1.16 -26.66 -0.06
N LEU A 41 1.11 -27.81 -0.75
CA LEU A 41 2.28 -28.66 -0.97
C LEU A 41 3.33 -27.99 -1.85
N TYR A 42 2.91 -27.24 -2.88
CA TYR A 42 3.81 -26.47 -3.73
C TYR A 42 4.56 -25.38 -2.96
N ALA A 43 3.96 -24.82 -1.91
CA ALA A 43 4.60 -23.82 -1.07
C ALA A 43 5.63 -24.42 -0.08
N VAL A 44 5.70 -25.74 0.11
CA VAL A 44 6.64 -26.37 1.06
C VAL A 44 8.11 -26.31 0.59
N PRO A 45 8.48 -26.76 -0.63
CA PRO A 45 9.87 -26.71 -1.09
C PRO A 45 10.55 -25.33 -0.97
N PRO A 46 9.94 -24.20 -1.40
CA PRO A 46 10.60 -22.90 -1.28
C PRO A 46 10.79 -22.47 0.18
N LEU A 47 9.87 -22.82 1.09
CA LEU A 47 10.02 -22.52 2.52
C LEU A 47 11.13 -23.33 3.19
N VAL A 48 11.32 -24.58 2.77
CA VAL A 48 12.44 -25.42 3.23
C VAL A 48 13.76 -24.90 2.68
N ALA A 49 13.81 -24.51 1.41
CA ALA A 49 15.00 -23.92 0.79
C ALA A 49 15.41 -22.59 1.44
N ALA A 50 14.44 -21.82 1.94
CA ALA A 50 14.66 -20.58 2.67
C ALA A 50 14.88 -20.77 4.18
N GLU A 51 14.99 -22.02 4.66
CA GLU A 51 15.14 -22.36 6.09
C GLU A 51 14.08 -21.72 7.02
N SER A 52 12.91 -21.39 6.48
CA SER A 52 11.86 -20.65 7.20
C SER A 52 10.93 -21.61 7.96
N TRP A 53 11.46 -22.25 9.00
CA TRP A 53 10.75 -23.28 9.78
C TRP A 53 9.44 -22.79 10.42
N ILE A 54 9.40 -21.52 10.83
CA ILE A 54 8.19 -20.90 11.42
C ILE A 54 7.08 -20.81 10.38
N SER A 55 7.39 -20.26 9.21
CA SER A 55 6.43 -20.12 8.10
C SER A 55 5.93 -21.48 7.62
N LEU A 56 6.82 -22.46 7.54
CA LEU A 56 6.48 -23.83 7.20
C LEU A 56 5.50 -24.43 8.22
N THR A 57 5.77 -24.26 9.51
CA THR A 57 4.90 -24.77 10.58
C THR A 57 3.51 -24.13 10.52
N LEU A 58 3.45 -22.80 10.33
CA LEU A 58 2.18 -22.09 10.17
C LEU A 58 1.40 -22.55 8.93
N LEU A 59 2.08 -22.76 7.81
CA LEU A 59 1.47 -23.25 6.57
C LEU A 59 0.85 -24.64 6.77
N LEU A 60 1.60 -25.56 7.40
CA LEU A 60 1.13 -26.93 7.67
C LEU A 60 -0.04 -26.95 8.65
N LEU A 61 0.02 -26.14 9.72
CA LEU A 61 -1.09 -26.02 10.68
C LEU A 61 -2.34 -25.42 10.04
N ALA A 62 -2.19 -24.38 9.23
CA ALA A 62 -3.30 -23.78 8.48
C ALA A 62 -3.90 -24.79 7.49
N GLY A 63 -3.06 -25.50 6.74
CA GLY A 63 -3.47 -26.55 5.82
C GLY A 63 -4.21 -27.70 6.50
N ALA A 64 -3.69 -28.20 7.62
CA ALA A 64 -4.33 -29.23 8.42
C ALA A 64 -5.66 -28.75 9.01
N GLY A 65 -5.72 -27.50 9.49
CA GLY A 65 -6.94 -26.88 10.00
C GLY A 65 -8.03 -26.74 8.94
N ILE A 66 -7.67 -26.25 7.74
CA ILE A 66 -8.59 -26.16 6.59
C ILE A 66 -9.04 -27.57 6.17
N GLY A 67 -8.10 -28.52 6.06
CA GLY A 67 -8.41 -29.92 5.76
C GLY A 67 -9.40 -30.52 6.75
N TYR A 68 -9.12 -30.40 8.05
CA TYR A 68 -10.00 -30.86 9.13
C TYR A 68 -11.39 -30.21 9.04
N LEU A 69 -11.44 -28.89 8.81
CA LEU A 69 -12.69 -28.15 8.70
C LEU A 69 -13.56 -28.65 7.53
N TYR A 70 -12.96 -28.82 6.35
CA TYR A 70 -13.71 -29.19 5.14
C TYR A 70 -14.00 -30.68 5.05
N LEU A 71 -13.16 -31.56 5.61
CA LEU A 71 -13.41 -32.99 5.66
C LEU A 71 -14.46 -33.36 6.73
N THR A 72 -14.50 -32.62 7.84
CA THR A 72 -15.45 -32.89 8.94
C THR A 72 -16.84 -32.34 8.63
N ARG A 73 -17.90 -33.05 9.06
CA ARG A 73 -19.31 -32.61 8.87
C ARG A 73 -19.81 -31.63 9.95
N ARG A 74 -19.06 -31.46 11.04
CA ARG A 74 -19.48 -30.78 12.28
C ARG A 74 -19.57 -29.26 12.16
N PHE A 75 -18.67 -28.63 11.41
CA PHE A 75 -18.52 -27.17 11.39
C PHE A 75 -19.05 -26.54 10.10
N VAL A 76 -20.35 -26.69 9.83
CA VAL A 76 -20.96 -26.14 8.60
C VAL A 76 -20.83 -24.61 8.51
N PRO A 77 -21.09 -23.80 9.56
CA PRO A 77 -20.97 -22.34 9.47
C PRO A 77 -19.53 -21.87 9.16
N ALA A 78 -18.54 -22.50 9.78
CA ALA A 78 -17.14 -22.11 9.59
C ALA A 78 -16.63 -22.37 8.16
N LYS A 79 -17.21 -23.30 7.40
CA LYS A 79 -16.87 -23.51 5.98
C LYS A 79 -17.19 -22.31 5.09
N TYR A 80 -18.10 -21.43 5.51
CA TYR A 80 -18.43 -20.20 4.81
C TYR A 80 -17.57 -19.02 5.25
N LEU A 81 -17.18 -18.99 6.53
CA LEU A 81 -16.40 -17.88 7.11
C LEU A 81 -14.90 -18.01 6.85
N VAL A 82 -14.36 -19.23 6.96
CA VAL A 82 -12.90 -19.46 6.99
C VAL A 82 -12.18 -18.96 5.74
N PRO A 83 -12.65 -19.15 4.49
CA PRO A 83 -11.97 -18.58 3.33
C PRO A 83 -11.82 -17.05 3.43
N GLY A 84 -12.89 -16.35 3.80
CA GLY A 84 -12.86 -14.91 3.99
C GLY A 84 -11.97 -14.48 5.15
N THR A 85 -12.01 -15.21 6.27
CA THR A 85 -11.15 -14.93 7.43
C THR A 85 -9.67 -15.15 7.12
N VAL A 86 -9.31 -16.18 6.35
CA VAL A 86 -7.90 -16.43 5.94
C VAL A 86 -7.39 -15.26 5.11
N PHE A 87 -8.17 -14.80 4.13
CA PHE A 87 -7.80 -13.63 3.33
C PHE A 87 -7.72 -12.35 4.14
N LEU A 88 -8.66 -12.15 5.08
CA LEU A 88 -8.60 -11.03 6.01
C LEU A 88 -7.34 -11.07 6.88
N LEU A 89 -6.96 -12.24 7.39
CA LEU A 89 -5.75 -12.38 8.20
C LEU A 89 -4.49 -12.12 7.37
N ALA A 90 -4.39 -12.73 6.19
CA ALA A 90 -3.21 -12.64 5.33
C ALA A 90 -3.03 -11.26 4.69
N PHE A 91 -4.12 -10.64 4.23
CA PHE A 91 -4.04 -9.40 3.43
C PHE A 91 -4.45 -8.14 4.19
N GLN A 92 -5.06 -8.24 5.36
CA GLN A 92 -5.42 -7.08 6.18
C GLN A 92 -4.69 -7.08 7.53
N VAL A 93 -4.78 -8.16 8.31
CA VAL A 93 -4.23 -8.18 9.68
C VAL A 93 -2.71 -8.29 9.68
N PHE A 94 -2.13 -9.17 8.85
CA PHE A 94 -0.68 -9.33 8.77
C PHE A 94 0.03 -8.03 8.33
N PRO A 95 -0.38 -7.32 7.27
CA PRO A 95 0.21 -6.03 6.93
C PRO A 95 0.09 -5.00 8.06
N VAL A 96 -1.04 -4.94 8.77
CA VAL A 96 -1.19 -4.04 9.92
C VAL A 96 -0.20 -4.40 11.04
N ILE A 97 -0.05 -5.68 11.38
CA ILE A 97 0.93 -6.12 12.39
C ILE A 97 2.35 -5.79 11.93
N TYR A 98 2.67 -6.02 10.66
CA TYR A 98 3.98 -5.70 10.10
C TYR A 98 4.29 -4.20 10.13
N THR A 99 3.32 -3.35 9.83
CA THR A 99 3.45 -1.89 10.00
C THR A 99 3.65 -1.53 11.46
N VAL A 100 2.87 -2.13 12.39
CA VAL A 100 3.04 -1.90 13.82
C VAL A 100 4.43 -2.32 14.29
N SER A 101 4.96 -3.47 13.87
CA SER A 101 6.32 -3.90 14.24
C SER A 101 7.38 -2.98 13.67
N THR A 102 7.20 -2.52 12.43
CA THR A 102 8.14 -1.58 11.77
C THR A 102 8.22 -0.25 12.53
N ALA A 103 7.11 0.20 13.14
CA ALA A 103 7.07 1.44 13.92
C ALA A 103 8.02 1.45 15.14
N PHE A 104 8.44 0.28 15.64
CA PHE A 104 9.41 0.15 16.74
C PHE A 104 10.85 0.04 16.26
N THR A 105 11.13 0.24 14.97
CA THR A 105 12.47 0.09 14.39
C THR A 105 12.97 1.38 13.74
N ASN A 106 14.28 1.47 13.54
CA ASN A 106 14.92 2.53 12.73
C ASN A 106 14.84 2.26 11.21
N PHE A 107 13.99 1.32 10.77
CA PHE A 107 13.90 0.93 9.36
C PHE A 107 13.72 2.14 8.46
N GLY A 108 14.55 2.23 7.41
CA GLY A 108 14.65 3.45 6.63
C GLY A 108 15.85 3.42 5.71
N ASP A 109 16.21 4.60 5.22
CA ASP A 109 17.43 4.76 4.45
C ASP A 109 18.66 4.48 5.32
N GLY A 110 19.62 3.75 4.75
CA GLY A 110 20.78 3.24 5.48
C GLY A 110 20.51 2.05 6.41
N HIS A 111 19.28 1.74 6.83
CA HIS A 111 18.98 0.64 7.79
C HIS A 111 17.99 -0.36 7.23
N ARG A 112 18.40 -1.10 6.20
CA ARG A 112 17.50 -2.01 5.46
C ARG A 112 17.64 -3.49 5.82
N GLY A 113 18.78 -3.86 6.39
CA GLY A 113 19.13 -5.25 6.65
C GLY A 113 19.83 -5.43 7.99
N ASP A 114 20.50 -6.56 8.12
CA ASP A 114 21.31 -6.87 9.29
C ASP A 114 22.69 -6.19 9.22
N LYS A 115 23.45 -6.33 10.32
CA LYS A 115 24.78 -5.76 10.45
C LYS A 115 25.77 -6.32 9.41
N ALA A 116 25.62 -7.58 9.03
CA ALA A 116 26.49 -8.19 8.02
C ALA A 116 26.27 -7.55 6.63
N ALA A 117 25.01 -7.32 6.25
CA ALA A 117 24.67 -6.58 5.03
C ALA A 117 25.20 -5.14 5.09
N ALA A 118 25.09 -4.47 6.25
CA ALA A 118 25.62 -3.13 6.44
C ALA A 118 27.16 -3.08 6.24
N ILE A 119 27.88 -4.01 6.87
CA ILE A 119 29.35 -4.16 6.71
C ILE A 119 29.70 -4.37 5.25
N SER A 120 29.04 -5.31 4.58
CA SER A 120 29.28 -5.59 3.16
C SER A 120 29.04 -4.35 2.28
N ALA A 121 27.99 -3.57 2.55
CA ALA A 121 27.69 -2.34 1.83
C ALA A 121 28.74 -1.25 2.10
N ILE A 122 29.24 -1.11 3.34
CA ILE A 122 30.30 -0.16 3.70
C ILE A 122 31.60 -0.50 2.98
N GLU A 123 32.04 -1.76 3.06
CA GLU A 123 33.28 -2.21 2.43
C GLU A 123 33.20 -2.04 0.92
N THR A 124 32.11 -2.50 0.30
CA THR A 124 31.87 -2.39 -1.15
C THR A 124 31.71 -0.94 -1.62
N GLY A 125 31.10 -0.07 -0.80
CA GLY A 125 30.95 1.36 -1.09
C GLY A 125 32.25 2.13 -0.97
N SER A 126 33.18 1.66 -0.12
CA SER A 126 34.47 2.32 0.15
C SER A 126 35.60 1.90 -0.79
N VAL A 127 35.34 1.04 -1.76
CA VAL A 127 36.36 0.55 -2.70
C VAL A 127 36.96 1.71 -3.49
N ARG A 128 38.25 1.97 -3.27
CA ARG A 128 39.03 2.94 -4.05
C ARG A 128 40.02 2.22 -4.93
N GLN A 129 40.36 2.84 -6.06
CA GLN A 129 41.39 2.33 -6.96
C GLN A 129 42.71 2.17 -6.21
N ALA A 130 43.25 0.96 -6.16
CA ALA A 130 44.55 0.72 -5.55
C ALA A 130 45.67 1.25 -6.48
N PRO A 131 46.74 1.88 -5.97
CA PRO A 131 47.87 2.31 -6.80
C PRO A 131 48.46 1.14 -7.59
N GLY A 132 48.49 1.25 -8.92
CA GLY A 132 48.99 0.19 -9.83
C GLY A 132 47.98 -0.92 -10.16
N SER A 133 46.71 -0.78 -9.78
CA SER A 133 45.65 -1.73 -10.11
C SER A 133 45.38 -1.85 -11.62
N PRO A 134 45.10 -3.07 -12.14
CA PRO A 134 44.70 -3.26 -13.52
C PRO A 134 43.34 -2.61 -13.80
N GLU A 135 43.25 -1.92 -14.94
CA GLU A 135 42.00 -1.39 -15.47
C GLU A 135 41.48 -2.34 -16.56
N TYR A 136 40.30 -2.89 -16.35
CA TYR A 136 39.65 -3.84 -17.24
C TYR A 136 38.73 -3.09 -18.21
N GLY A 137 38.67 -3.57 -19.45
CA GLY A 137 37.62 -3.14 -20.38
C GLY A 137 36.28 -3.72 -19.93
N LEU A 138 35.28 -2.88 -19.66
CA LEU A 138 33.97 -3.30 -19.18
C LEU A 138 32.95 -3.31 -20.31
N SER A 139 32.23 -4.43 -20.44
CA SER A 139 30.98 -4.53 -21.19
C SER A 139 29.91 -5.16 -20.29
N ALA A 140 28.86 -4.41 -19.95
CA ALA A 140 27.75 -4.95 -19.16
C ALA A 140 26.91 -5.92 -20.02
N ALA A 141 26.54 -7.06 -19.46
CA ALA A 141 25.75 -8.07 -20.16
C ALA A 141 24.71 -8.72 -19.24
N LEU A 142 23.72 -9.38 -19.83
CA LEU A 142 22.73 -10.19 -19.13
C LEU A 142 22.97 -11.68 -19.40
N LYS A 143 23.00 -12.49 -18.35
CA LYS A 143 22.98 -13.95 -18.41
C LYS A 143 21.59 -14.41 -17.95
N GLY A 144 20.71 -14.68 -18.91
CA GLY A 144 19.27 -14.70 -18.63
C GLY A 144 18.81 -13.28 -18.25
N ASP A 145 18.34 -13.10 -17.02
CA ASP A 145 17.93 -11.79 -16.47
C ASP A 145 18.95 -11.18 -15.49
N THR A 146 20.05 -11.88 -15.21
CA THR A 146 21.05 -11.42 -14.22
C THR A 146 22.11 -10.54 -14.88
N LEU A 147 22.35 -9.36 -14.31
CA LEU A 147 23.41 -8.45 -14.74
C LEU A 147 24.79 -8.99 -14.33
N VAL A 148 25.69 -9.07 -15.31
CA VAL A 148 27.08 -9.49 -15.12
C VAL A 148 28.03 -8.56 -15.87
N PHE A 149 29.27 -8.50 -15.42
CA PHE A 149 30.33 -7.79 -16.14
C PHE A 149 31.06 -8.74 -17.07
N LEU A 150 31.27 -8.34 -18.32
CA LEU A 150 32.28 -8.95 -19.18
C LEU A 150 33.52 -8.07 -19.14
N LEU A 151 34.53 -8.56 -18.44
CA LEU A 151 35.78 -7.88 -18.15
C LEU A 151 36.86 -8.37 -19.10
N VAL A 152 37.50 -7.45 -19.82
CA VAL A 152 38.61 -7.73 -20.72
C VAL A 152 39.92 -7.38 -20.03
N ASP A 153 40.75 -8.38 -19.78
CA ASP A 153 42.08 -8.19 -19.19
C ASP A 153 42.98 -7.41 -20.18
N PRO A 154 43.58 -6.28 -19.75
CA PRO A 154 44.39 -5.46 -20.64
C PRO A 154 45.64 -6.17 -21.16
N LYS A 155 46.21 -7.12 -20.40
CA LYS A 155 47.45 -7.85 -20.70
C LYS A 155 47.19 -9.12 -21.49
N THR A 156 46.24 -9.95 -21.04
CA THR A 156 45.99 -11.26 -21.65
C THR A 156 44.94 -11.23 -22.76
N LYS A 157 44.17 -10.14 -22.86
CA LYS A 157 43.00 -9.98 -23.76
C LYS A 157 41.93 -11.07 -23.59
N GLN A 158 41.98 -11.82 -22.49
CA GLN A 158 40.96 -12.80 -22.15
C GLN A 158 39.72 -12.10 -21.60
N VAL A 159 38.56 -12.66 -21.91
CA VAL A 159 37.27 -12.20 -21.41
C VAL A 159 36.88 -13.04 -20.21
N GLN A 160 36.56 -12.38 -19.12
CA GLN A 160 36.07 -12.98 -17.89
C GLN A 160 34.68 -12.45 -17.58
N GLU A 161 33.79 -13.32 -17.16
CA GLU A 161 32.53 -12.96 -16.52
C GLU A 161 32.84 -12.61 -15.07
N GLY A 162 32.43 -11.42 -14.64
CA GLY A 162 32.42 -10.99 -13.27
C GLY A 162 30.99 -10.98 -12.75
N SER A 163 30.70 -11.86 -11.80
CA SER A 163 29.44 -11.92 -11.06
C SER A 163 29.73 -11.73 -9.55
N PRO A 164 28.69 -11.64 -8.69
CA PRO A 164 28.89 -11.68 -7.24
C PRO A 164 29.61 -12.94 -6.74
N ASP A 165 29.64 -14.02 -7.54
CA ASP A 165 30.33 -15.28 -7.23
C ASP A 165 31.84 -15.23 -7.57
N GLY A 166 32.30 -14.17 -8.24
CA GLY A 166 33.69 -13.95 -8.61
C GLY A 166 33.92 -13.91 -10.12
N LEU A 167 35.14 -14.30 -10.53
CA LEU A 167 35.61 -14.27 -11.91
C LEU A 167 35.60 -15.66 -12.55
N THR A 168 34.88 -15.81 -13.67
CA THR A 168 34.84 -17.02 -14.49
C THR A 168 35.31 -16.73 -15.91
N ALA A 169 36.15 -17.59 -16.48
CA ALA A 169 36.64 -17.37 -17.85
C ALA A 169 35.53 -17.64 -18.88
N VAL A 170 35.35 -16.73 -19.85
CA VAL A 170 34.37 -16.88 -20.94
C VAL A 170 35.10 -17.27 -22.21
N GLN A 171 34.75 -18.44 -22.77
CA GLN A 171 35.29 -18.90 -24.04
C GLN A 171 34.42 -18.45 -25.22
N GLY A 172 35.05 -18.14 -26.35
CA GLY A 172 34.35 -17.79 -27.59
C GLY A 172 33.79 -16.37 -27.66
N ALA A 173 34.18 -15.47 -26.73
CA ALA A 173 33.79 -14.07 -26.80
C ALA A 173 34.52 -13.33 -27.93
N ARG A 174 33.79 -12.53 -28.71
CA ARG A 174 34.33 -11.75 -29.83
C ARG A 174 34.55 -10.30 -29.40
N LEU A 175 35.79 -9.85 -29.47
CA LEU A 175 36.17 -8.46 -29.19
C LEU A 175 36.03 -7.60 -30.45
N GLY A 176 35.54 -6.37 -30.26
CA GLY A 176 35.53 -5.34 -31.29
C GLY A 176 36.87 -4.60 -31.38
N VAL A 177 37.00 -3.75 -32.40
CA VAL A 177 38.20 -2.90 -32.64
C VAL A 177 38.52 -1.96 -31.46
N THR A 178 37.54 -1.64 -30.63
CA THR A 178 37.70 -0.82 -29.42
C THR A 178 38.13 -1.62 -28.18
N GLY A 179 38.34 -2.94 -28.32
CA GLY A 179 38.67 -3.84 -27.22
C GLY A 179 37.49 -4.21 -26.31
N LYS A 180 36.26 -3.81 -26.66
CA LYS A 180 35.03 -4.20 -25.98
C LYS A 180 34.48 -5.53 -26.48
N VAL A 181 33.72 -6.24 -25.65
CA VAL A 181 33.03 -7.47 -26.05
C VAL A 181 31.82 -7.10 -26.91
N LEU A 182 31.75 -7.63 -28.12
CA LEU A 182 30.59 -7.45 -29.02
C LEU A 182 29.57 -8.57 -28.82
N GLU A 183 30.07 -9.80 -28.72
CA GLU A 183 29.25 -11.00 -28.58
C GLU A 183 29.96 -11.99 -27.65
N ALA A 184 29.20 -12.65 -26.79
CA ALA A 184 29.68 -13.74 -25.95
C ALA A 184 28.60 -14.83 -25.88
N PRO A 185 28.94 -16.12 -26.12
CA PRO A 185 27.97 -17.20 -26.10
C PRO A 185 27.25 -17.29 -24.75
N GLY A 186 25.92 -17.25 -24.76
CA GLY A 186 25.10 -17.31 -23.53
C GLY A 186 24.90 -15.97 -22.82
N TYR A 187 25.39 -14.86 -23.37
CA TYR A 187 25.24 -13.51 -22.80
C TYR A 187 24.62 -12.54 -23.79
N THR A 188 23.74 -11.68 -23.29
CA THR A 188 23.19 -10.54 -24.04
C THR A 188 23.97 -9.28 -23.68
N VAL A 189 24.93 -8.88 -24.51
CA VAL A 189 25.74 -7.68 -24.26
C VAL A 189 24.88 -6.42 -24.43
N LEU A 190 24.86 -5.56 -23.41
CA LEU A 190 24.08 -4.34 -23.40
C LEU A 190 24.74 -3.25 -24.24
N LYS A 191 23.98 -2.64 -25.15
CA LYS A 191 24.41 -1.45 -25.88
C LYS A 191 24.43 -0.22 -24.96
N ALA A 192 25.15 0.82 -25.34
CA ALA A 192 25.34 2.01 -24.51
C ALA A 192 24.03 2.63 -23.93
N PRO A 193 22.92 2.78 -24.69
CA PRO A 193 21.66 3.27 -24.11
C PRO A 193 21.04 2.33 -23.07
N GLN A 194 21.18 1.01 -23.28
CA GLN A 194 20.65 -0.02 -22.38
C GLN A 194 21.47 -0.14 -21.10
N ALA A 195 22.79 0.07 -21.21
CA ALA A 195 23.70 0.15 -20.06
C ALA A 195 23.50 1.45 -19.28
N ALA A 196 23.31 2.59 -19.97
CA ALA A 196 23.01 3.86 -19.32
C ALA A 196 21.68 3.83 -18.55
N ALA A 197 20.65 3.16 -19.09
CA ALA A 197 19.38 2.94 -18.39
C ALA A 197 19.50 2.04 -17.14
N ARG A 198 20.65 1.40 -16.93
CA ARG A 198 20.98 0.54 -15.78
C ARG A 198 22.23 1.00 -15.04
N ALA A 199 22.56 2.29 -15.14
CA ALA A 199 23.79 2.83 -14.57
C ALA A 199 23.91 2.56 -13.06
N ASP A 200 22.82 2.68 -12.31
CA ASP A 200 22.80 2.44 -10.86
C ASP A 200 23.12 0.96 -10.53
N GLN A 201 22.49 0.03 -11.25
CA GLN A 201 22.75 -1.42 -11.09
C GLN A 201 24.21 -1.77 -11.45
N ILE A 202 24.77 -1.12 -12.47
CA ILE A 202 26.17 -1.28 -12.86
C ILE A 202 27.11 -0.69 -11.79
N ALA A 203 26.74 0.42 -11.14
CA ALA A 203 27.55 1.02 -10.09
C ALA A 203 27.52 0.20 -8.78
N GLU A 204 26.41 -0.48 -8.51
CA GLU A 204 26.24 -1.36 -7.34
C GLU A 204 26.94 -2.71 -7.49
N LEU A 205 27.02 -3.27 -8.71
CA LEU A 205 27.66 -4.56 -8.92
C LEU A 205 29.16 -4.51 -8.59
N ALA A 206 29.57 -5.39 -7.69
CA ALA A 206 30.96 -5.59 -7.30
C ALA A 206 31.34 -7.05 -7.52
N VAL A 207 32.51 -7.26 -8.12
CA VAL A 207 33.01 -8.59 -8.46
C VAL A 207 34.17 -8.94 -7.51
N PRO A 208 34.04 -9.94 -6.63
CA PRO A 208 35.09 -10.31 -5.71
C PRO A 208 36.28 -10.95 -6.45
N THR A 209 37.49 -10.60 -6.01
CA THR A 209 38.75 -11.14 -6.52
C THR A 209 39.65 -11.54 -5.36
N ARG A 210 40.78 -12.21 -5.64
CA ARG A 210 41.77 -12.54 -4.60
C ARG A 210 42.45 -11.30 -3.99
N GLY A 211 42.46 -10.17 -4.71
CA GLY A 211 43.19 -8.95 -4.34
C GLY A 211 42.31 -7.80 -3.81
N GLY A 212 40.99 -7.92 -3.92
CA GLY A 212 40.00 -6.89 -3.59
C GLY A 212 38.69 -7.07 -4.37
N LEU A 213 38.10 -5.97 -4.82
CA LEU A 213 36.83 -5.94 -5.53
C LEU A 213 37.00 -5.18 -6.85
N ILE A 214 36.50 -5.72 -7.95
CA ILE A 214 36.40 -4.99 -9.21
C ILE A 214 35.07 -4.24 -9.25
N LYS A 215 35.13 -2.92 -9.44
CA LYS A 215 33.95 -2.05 -9.61
C LYS A 215 34.01 -1.29 -10.93
N ALA A 216 32.84 -0.99 -11.48
CA ALA A 216 32.73 -0.16 -12.66
C ALA A 216 33.25 1.27 -12.39
N ASN A 217 34.10 1.76 -13.29
CA ASN A 217 34.54 3.14 -13.35
C ASN A 217 33.98 3.76 -14.64
N GLY A 218 32.73 4.19 -14.57
CA GLY A 218 31.90 4.52 -15.74
C GLY A 218 31.37 3.28 -16.47
N LEU A 219 30.84 3.46 -17.68
CA LEU A 219 30.16 2.38 -18.45
C LEU A 219 31.08 1.54 -19.33
N SER A 220 32.39 1.83 -19.34
CA SER A 220 33.35 1.23 -20.29
C SER A 220 34.60 0.67 -19.64
N ARG A 221 34.83 0.96 -18.36
CA ARG A 221 36.02 0.53 -17.63
C ARG A 221 35.61 0.02 -16.26
N ALA A 222 36.38 -0.92 -15.73
CA ALA A 222 36.25 -1.37 -14.36
C ALA A 222 37.65 -1.43 -13.74
N VAL A 223 37.76 -1.09 -12.47
CA VAL A 223 39.04 -1.06 -11.75
C VAL A 223 38.99 -2.01 -10.58
N GLU A 224 40.08 -2.73 -10.37
CA GLU A 224 40.27 -3.50 -9.15
C GLU A 224 40.69 -2.56 -8.02
N GLY A 225 39.86 -2.45 -7.00
CA GLY A 225 40.11 -1.62 -5.84
C GLY A 225 40.18 -2.44 -4.56
N ARG A 226 40.66 -1.79 -3.50
CA ARG A 226 40.55 -2.30 -2.14
C ARG A 226 39.58 -1.41 -1.37
N ALA A 227 38.81 -2.01 -0.47
CA ALA A 227 37.95 -1.28 0.45
C ALA A 227 38.82 -0.33 1.28
N ALA A 228 38.52 0.98 1.23
CA ALA A 228 39.20 1.97 2.07
C ALA A 228 38.76 1.86 3.53
N LEU A 229 37.54 1.36 3.75
CA LEU A 229 37.00 1.01 5.06
C LEU A 229 36.96 -0.51 5.17
N THR A 230 37.49 -1.05 6.27
CA THR A 230 37.54 -2.49 6.53
C THR A 230 36.96 -2.78 7.91
N TYR A 231 36.12 -3.80 8.00
CA TYR A 231 35.57 -4.23 9.27
C TYR A 231 36.56 -5.14 10.02
N ASP A 232 36.73 -4.88 11.31
CA ASP A 232 37.55 -5.66 12.22
C ASP A 232 36.67 -6.27 13.31
N ALA A 233 36.52 -7.59 13.25
CA ALA A 233 35.69 -8.36 14.19
C ALA A 233 36.23 -8.35 15.64
N GLY A 234 37.51 -8.03 15.86
CA GLY A 234 38.10 -8.02 17.20
C GLY A 234 37.67 -6.81 18.05
N CYS A 235 37.46 -5.66 17.42
CA CYS A 235 36.97 -4.44 18.07
C CYS A 235 35.49 -4.16 17.81
N ASP A 236 34.86 -4.96 16.94
CA ASP A 236 33.54 -4.68 16.37
C ASP A 236 33.46 -3.25 15.80
N CYS A 237 34.42 -2.94 14.93
CA CYS A 237 34.62 -1.60 14.42
C CYS A 237 35.06 -1.58 12.96
N VAL A 238 34.68 -0.53 12.25
CA VAL A 238 35.16 -0.24 10.90
C VAL A 238 36.35 0.69 10.99
N LYS A 239 37.45 0.38 10.31
CA LYS A 239 38.68 1.18 10.27
C LYS A 239 38.96 1.66 8.85
N GLY A 240 39.38 2.91 8.71
CA GLY A 240 39.86 3.45 7.44
C GLY A 240 40.11 4.96 7.50
N ASP A 241 40.94 5.45 6.58
CA ASP A 241 41.33 6.87 6.48
C ASP A 241 41.84 7.50 7.81
N GLY A 242 42.39 6.69 8.72
CA GLY A 242 42.93 7.12 10.02
C GLY A 242 41.91 7.21 11.16
N ASP A 243 40.63 6.96 10.87
CA ASP A 243 39.54 6.94 11.85
C ASP A 243 39.06 5.50 12.12
N SER A 244 38.36 5.33 13.25
CA SER A 244 37.74 4.08 13.68
C SER A 244 36.31 4.37 14.14
N TRP A 245 35.35 3.65 13.56
CA TRP A 245 33.93 3.74 13.90
C TRP A 245 33.49 2.45 14.61
N GLN A 246 33.10 2.57 15.87
CA GLN A 246 32.66 1.45 16.70
C GLN A 246 31.17 1.17 16.48
N ALA A 247 30.79 -0.11 16.53
CA ALA A 247 29.38 -0.48 16.44
C ALA A 247 28.58 0.04 17.65
N ASP A 248 27.52 0.79 17.38
CA ASP A 248 26.48 1.17 18.34
C ASP A 248 25.21 0.37 18.03
N GLU A 249 25.00 -0.71 18.78
CA GLU A 249 23.82 -1.59 18.68
C GLU A 249 22.51 -0.91 19.10
N SER A 250 22.56 0.23 19.78
CA SER A 250 21.34 0.95 20.19
C SER A 250 20.73 1.77 19.06
N GLN A 251 21.58 2.32 18.19
CA GLN A 251 21.17 3.12 17.04
C GLN A 251 21.25 2.35 15.71
N GLY A 252 22.02 1.27 15.68
CA GLY A 252 22.25 0.48 14.46
C GLY A 252 23.27 1.12 13.52
N TYR A 253 24.30 1.78 14.05
CA TYR A 253 25.30 2.51 13.28
C TYR A 253 26.73 2.20 13.73
N PHE A 254 27.69 2.43 12.85
CA PHE A 254 29.10 2.58 13.24
C PHE A 254 29.39 4.06 13.51
N VAL A 255 29.84 4.39 14.74
CA VAL A 255 30.02 5.76 15.23
C VAL A 255 31.48 5.98 15.66
N ASN A 256 32.09 7.11 15.30
CA ASN A 256 33.43 7.46 15.74
C ASN A 256 33.41 8.22 17.08
N ALA A 257 34.60 8.49 17.63
CA ALA A 257 34.74 9.23 18.89
C ALA A 257 34.20 10.68 18.85
N LYS A 258 33.95 11.24 17.66
CA LYS A 258 33.37 12.58 17.46
C LYS A 258 31.84 12.56 17.40
N GLY A 259 31.23 11.37 17.41
CA GLY A 259 29.78 11.20 17.26
C GLY A 259 29.30 11.18 15.80
N GLU A 260 30.21 11.13 14.83
CA GLU A 260 29.87 10.99 13.42
C GLU A 260 29.66 9.51 13.08
N HIS A 261 28.64 9.22 12.28
CA HIS A 261 28.28 7.84 11.92
C HIS A 261 28.47 7.57 10.43
N LEU A 262 28.72 6.30 10.09
CA LEU A 262 28.68 5.86 8.69
C LEU A 262 27.25 5.93 8.15
N ALA A 263 27.12 6.17 6.84
CA ALA A 263 25.81 6.33 6.19
C ALA A 263 25.00 5.03 6.14
N GLN A 264 25.69 3.88 6.09
CA GLN A 264 25.06 2.56 6.13
C GLN A 264 25.08 2.02 7.56
N GLY A 265 23.94 1.52 7.99
CA GLY A 265 23.68 0.94 9.30
C GLY A 265 22.82 -0.32 9.17
N TRP A 266 22.33 -0.82 10.30
CA TRP A 266 21.47 -2.00 10.36
C TRP A 266 20.18 -1.74 11.12
N GLN A 267 19.18 -2.55 10.81
CA GLN A 267 17.89 -2.44 11.46
C GLN A 267 18.00 -2.88 12.93
N VAL A 268 17.63 -1.99 13.84
CA VAL A 268 17.52 -2.27 15.27
C VAL A 268 16.15 -1.83 15.81
N ASN A 269 15.77 -2.40 16.95
CA ASN A 269 14.58 -1.97 17.67
C ASN A 269 14.91 -0.73 18.49
N VAL A 270 14.26 0.38 18.17
CA VAL A 270 14.43 1.68 18.85
C VAL A 270 13.35 1.94 19.91
N GLY A 271 12.55 0.93 20.23
CA GLY A 271 11.44 1.01 21.18
C GLY A 271 10.46 2.11 20.79
N PHE A 272 10.18 3.02 21.73
CA PHE A 272 9.22 4.11 21.52
C PHE A 272 9.83 5.39 20.94
N ALA A 273 11.10 5.38 20.50
CA ALA A 273 11.77 6.58 20.01
C ALA A 273 11.00 7.30 18.89
N ASN A 274 10.48 6.56 17.91
CA ASN A 274 9.66 7.13 16.83
C ASN A 274 8.36 7.75 17.36
N PHE A 275 7.69 7.10 18.33
CA PHE A 275 6.45 7.61 18.93
C PHE A 275 6.68 8.90 19.70
N ILE A 276 7.79 8.98 20.45
CA ILE A 276 8.18 10.19 21.17
C ILE A 276 8.50 11.29 20.15
N ARG A 277 9.30 10.99 19.12
CA ARG A 277 9.67 11.95 18.08
C ARG A 277 8.46 12.59 17.40
N VAL A 278 7.44 11.80 17.06
CA VAL A 278 6.18 12.32 16.51
C VAL A 278 5.54 13.39 17.41
N LEU A 279 5.59 13.21 18.73
CA LEU A 279 4.92 14.08 19.69
C LEU A 279 5.79 15.25 20.15
N THR A 280 7.12 15.10 20.13
CA THR A 280 8.06 16.09 20.69
C THR A 280 8.80 16.88 19.64
N ASP A 281 8.97 16.37 18.42
CA ASP A 281 9.69 17.07 17.35
C ASP A 281 8.87 18.31 16.94
N PRO A 282 9.38 19.54 17.14
CA PRO A 282 8.66 20.76 16.82
C PRO A 282 8.29 20.85 15.33
N THR A 283 9.06 20.22 14.45
CA THR A 283 8.80 20.22 13.01
C THR A 283 7.58 19.36 12.64
N LEU A 284 7.29 18.31 13.44
CA LEU A 284 6.15 17.42 13.23
C LEU A 284 4.94 17.83 14.07
N SER A 285 5.15 18.02 15.37
CA SER A 285 4.10 18.29 16.35
C SER A 285 3.38 19.61 16.11
N ALA A 286 4.09 20.66 15.65
CA ALA A 286 3.49 21.96 15.38
C ALA A 286 2.48 21.90 14.21
N HIS A 287 2.75 21.06 13.20
CA HIS A 287 1.88 20.91 12.04
C HIS A 287 0.86 19.79 12.18
N PHE A 288 1.08 18.82 13.07
CA PHE A 288 0.19 17.68 13.29
C PHE A 288 -1.25 18.11 13.56
N LEU A 289 -1.48 19.08 14.46
CA LEU A 289 -2.83 19.52 14.80
C LEU A 289 -3.52 20.20 13.60
N GLY A 290 -2.78 20.97 12.80
CA GLY A 290 -3.28 21.59 11.59
C GLY A 290 -3.68 20.57 10.53
N MET A 291 -2.80 19.60 10.26
CA MET A 291 -3.08 18.48 9.36
C MET A 291 -4.24 17.61 9.85
N PHE A 292 -4.27 17.29 11.14
CA PHE A 292 -5.37 16.51 11.74
C PHE A 292 -6.71 17.24 11.61
N THR A 293 -6.74 18.54 11.87
CA THR A 293 -7.96 19.36 11.75
C THR A 293 -8.43 19.41 10.30
N TRP A 294 -7.52 19.66 9.35
CA TRP A 294 -7.86 19.62 7.93
C TRP A 294 -8.33 18.23 7.51
N ASN A 295 -7.67 17.16 7.95
CA ASN A 295 -8.04 15.79 7.61
C ASN A 295 -9.45 15.43 8.12
N MET A 296 -9.78 15.82 9.35
CA MET A 296 -11.14 15.72 9.89
C MET A 296 -12.16 16.50 9.05
N VAL A 297 -11.86 17.76 8.73
CA VAL A 297 -12.74 18.60 7.90
C VAL A 297 -12.93 17.98 6.51
N PHE A 298 -11.86 17.54 5.88
CA PHE A 298 -11.88 16.90 4.57
C PHE A 298 -12.74 15.63 4.58
N ALA A 299 -12.52 14.72 5.55
CA ALA A 299 -13.26 13.48 5.65
C ALA A 299 -14.75 13.72 5.93
N VAL A 300 -15.08 14.61 6.88
CA VAL A 300 -16.47 14.94 7.23
C VAL A 300 -17.16 15.62 6.05
N LEU A 301 -16.57 16.68 5.48
CA LEU A 301 -17.19 17.39 4.36
C LEU A 301 -17.37 16.49 3.15
N SER A 302 -16.37 15.66 2.82
CA SER A 302 -16.49 14.70 1.72
C SER A 302 -17.63 13.72 1.90
N VAL A 303 -17.80 13.15 3.09
CA VAL A 303 -18.93 12.25 3.37
C VAL A 303 -20.25 13.00 3.30
N LEU A 304 -20.33 14.19 3.90
CA LEU A 304 -21.55 14.99 3.92
C LEU A 304 -21.98 15.42 2.51
N THR A 305 -21.07 15.94 1.69
CA THR A 305 -21.39 16.42 0.34
C THR A 305 -21.73 15.28 -0.60
N THR A 306 -20.97 14.19 -0.58
CA THR A 306 -21.26 12.99 -1.41
C THR A 306 -22.58 12.35 -1.00
N PHE A 307 -22.86 12.23 0.30
CA PHE A 307 -24.11 11.69 0.81
C PHE A 307 -25.29 12.59 0.48
N ALA A 308 -25.20 13.89 0.73
CA ALA A 308 -26.28 14.84 0.45
C ALA A 308 -26.63 14.87 -1.04
N LEU A 309 -25.63 14.95 -1.91
CA LEU A 309 -25.84 14.93 -3.36
C LEU A 309 -26.37 13.57 -3.83
N GLY A 310 -25.75 12.47 -3.39
CA GLY A 310 -26.16 11.11 -3.77
C GLY A 310 -27.58 10.77 -3.33
N MET A 311 -27.95 11.10 -2.09
CA MET A 311 -29.29 10.92 -1.57
C MET A 311 -30.30 11.84 -2.27
N GLY A 312 -29.97 13.11 -2.49
CA GLY A 312 -30.85 14.04 -3.20
C GLY A 312 -31.19 13.54 -4.61
N VAL A 313 -30.19 13.07 -5.35
CA VAL A 313 -30.37 12.46 -6.67
C VAL A 313 -31.15 11.15 -6.59
N ALA A 314 -30.88 10.30 -5.59
CA ALA A 314 -31.60 9.05 -5.38
C ALA A 314 -33.10 9.28 -5.14
N LEU A 315 -33.45 10.23 -4.27
CA LEU A 315 -34.83 10.61 -3.98
C LEU A 315 -35.53 11.18 -5.23
N ALA A 316 -34.86 12.05 -5.97
CA ALA A 316 -35.40 12.63 -7.20
C ALA A 316 -35.70 11.56 -8.26
N LEU A 317 -34.82 10.57 -8.44
CA LEU A 317 -35.00 9.48 -9.40
C LEU A 317 -35.89 8.34 -8.92
N HIS A 318 -36.14 8.24 -7.61
CA HIS A 318 -37.10 7.30 -7.04
C HIS A 318 -38.54 7.81 -7.12
N HIS A 319 -38.74 9.11 -7.39
CA HIS A 319 -40.07 9.70 -7.43
C HIS A 319 -40.92 9.12 -8.59
N PRO A 320 -42.18 8.70 -8.34
CA PRO A 320 -43.02 8.02 -9.34
C PRO A 320 -43.29 8.83 -10.62
N LYS A 321 -43.28 10.16 -10.52
CA LYS A 321 -43.52 11.06 -11.66
C LYS A 321 -42.28 11.29 -12.54
N MET A 322 -41.11 10.83 -12.12
CA MET A 322 -39.87 11.07 -12.85
C MET A 322 -39.80 10.19 -14.11
N ARG A 323 -39.67 10.82 -15.28
CA ARG A 323 -39.54 10.13 -16.58
C ARG A 323 -38.08 10.03 -16.99
N GLY A 324 -37.75 9.07 -17.86
CA GLY A 324 -36.38 8.91 -18.39
C GLY A 324 -35.35 8.47 -17.34
N THR A 325 -35.77 7.89 -16.22
CA THR A 325 -34.90 7.51 -15.09
C THR A 325 -33.73 6.63 -15.51
N ARG A 326 -33.90 5.74 -16.51
CA ARG A 326 -32.82 4.89 -17.04
C ARG A 326 -31.65 5.71 -17.61
N PHE A 327 -31.93 6.75 -18.37
CA PHE A 327 -30.89 7.60 -18.96
C PHE A 327 -30.14 8.37 -17.88
N TYR A 328 -30.86 9.02 -16.97
CA TYR A 328 -30.25 9.74 -15.85
C TYR A 328 -29.37 8.84 -14.98
N ARG A 329 -29.84 7.62 -14.67
CA ARG A 329 -29.05 6.64 -13.89
C ARG A 329 -27.71 6.31 -14.55
N ILE A 330 -27.70 6.08 -15.86
CA ILE A 330 -26.46 5.77 -16.59
C ILE A 330 -25.52 6.98 -16.57
N ALA A 331 -26.03 8.18 -16.87
CA ALA A 331 -25.22 9.40 -16.91
C ALA A 331 -24.61 9.73 -15.53
N LEU A 332 -25.37 9.57 -14.45
CA LEU A 332 -24.94 9.91 -13.09
C LEU A 332 -23.97 8.91 -12.48
N ILE A 333 -23.91 7.68 -12.98
CA ILE A 333 -22.94 6.65 -12.54
C ILE A 333 -21.60 6.79 -13.25
N LEU A 334 -21.57 7.47 -14.41
CA LEU A 334 -20.38 7.62 -15.26
C LEU A 334 -19.12 8.10 -14.51
N PRO A 335 -19.19 9.10 -13.59
CA PRO A 335 -18.01 9.54 -12.84
C PRO A 335 -17.32 8.41 -12.05
N TYR A 336 -18.11 7.47 -11.52
CA TYR A 336 -17.61 6.34 -10.73
C TYR A 336 -17.22 5.12 -11.59
N ALA A 337 -17.74 5.04 -12.82
CA ALA A 337 -17.36 3.98 -13.76
C ALA A 337 -15.96 4.20 -14.35
N MET A 338 -15.48 5.44 -14.37
CA MET A 338 -14.16 5.81 -14.88
C MET A 338 -13.06 5.55 -13.84
N PRO A 339 -11.83 5.18 -14.27
CA PRO A 339 -10.70 5.03 -13.34
C PRO A 339 -10.41 6.33 -12.58
N ALA A 340 -10.47 6.27 -11.25
CA ALA A 340 -10.35 7.46 -10.40
C ALA A 340 -9.03 8.23 -10.62
N PHE A 341 -7.91 7.52 -10.80
CA PHE A 341 -6.60 8.16 -10.99
C PHE A 341 -6.59 9.07 -12.23
N ALA A 342 -7.17 8.61 -13.34
CA ALA A 342 -7.21 9.38 -14.58
C ALA A 342 -8.11 10.61 -14.41
N MET A 343 -9.26 10.44 -13.75
CA MET A 343 -10.17 11.56 -13.50
C MET A 343 -9.57 12.62 -12.58
N LEU A 344 -8.83 12.23 -11.55
CA LEU A 344 -8.16 13.18 -10.64
C LEU A 344 -7.14 14.06 -11.39
N LEU A 345 -6.38 13.47 -12.32
CA LEU A 345 -5.43 14.20 -13.15
C LEU A 345 -6.14 15.14 -14.15
N VAL A 346 -7.22 14.67 -14.79
CA VAL A 346 -8.03 15.52 -15.67
C VAL A 346 -8.60 16.71 -14.91
N TRP A 347 -9.12 16.50 -13.71
CA TRP A 347 -9.61 17.58 -12.86
C TRP A 347 -8.50 18.56 -12.47
N ARG A 348 -7.30 18.07 -12.14
CA ARG A 348 -6.13 18.92 -11.88
C ARG A 348 -5.84 19.84 -13.07
N ASP A 349 -5.83 19.30 -14.28
CA ASP A 349 -5.56 20.07 -15.50
C ASP A 349 -6.69 21.08 -15.77
N MET A 350 -7.95 20.72 -15.49
CA MET A 350 -9.10 21.63 -15.59
C MET A 350 -9.04 22.79 -14.59
N PHE A 351 -8.41 22.61 -13.44
CA PHE A 351 -8.15 23.63 -12.43
C PHE A 351 -6.90 24.48 -12.70
N ASN A 352 -6.17 24.22 -13.79
CA ASN A 352 -5.00 25.03 -14.12
C ASN A 352 -5.39 26.52 -14.25
N ARG A 353 -4.58 27.41 -13.68
CA ARG A 353 -4.86 28.84 -13.67
C ARG A 353 -4.93 29.43 -15.09
N ASP A 354 -3.93 29.13 -15.91
CA ASP A 354 -3.67 29.80 -17.18
C ASP A 354 -4.46 29.17 -18.34
N PHE A 355 -4.55 27.84 -18.37
CA PHE A 355 -5.18 27.09 -19.47
C PHE A 355 -6.32 26.16 -19.03
N GLY A 356 -6.70 26.19 -17.75
CA GLY A 356 -7.72 25.29 -17.22
C GLY A 356 -9.13 25.62 -17.73
N LEU A 357 -9.87 24.57 -18.08
CA LEU A 357 -11.24 24.69 -18.59
C LEU A 357 -12.17 25.45 -17.63
N ILE A 358 -11.98 25.30 -16.32
CA ILE A 358 -12.87 25.92 -15.32
C ILE A 358 -12.72 27.45 -15.36
N ASN A 359 -11.49 27.97 -15.39
CA ASN A 359 -11.27 29.40 -15.49
C ASN A 359 -11.76 29.96 -16.82
N GLN A 360 -11.49 29.28 -17.92
CA GLN A 360 -11.91 29.71 -19.26
C GLN A 360 -13.44 29.71 -19.44
N LEU A 361 -14.14 28.68 -18.94
CA LEU A 361 -15.59 28.54 -19.10
C LEU A 361 -16.36 29.56 -18.26
N PHE A 362 -15.88 29.84 -17.04
CA PHE A 362 -16.55 30.75 -16.10
C PHE A 362 -15.99 32.18 -16.12
N GLY A 363 -14.94 32.46 -16.91
CA GLY A 363 -14.28 33.77 -16.95
C GLY A 363 -13.61 34.15 -15.62
N LEU A 364 -13.05 33.16 -14.91
CA LEU A 364 -12.38 33.33 -13.62
C LEU A 364 -10.86 33.43 -13.81
N ASP A 365 -10.17 34.17 -12.93
CA ASP A 365 -8.70 34.14 -12.77
C ASP A 365 -8.34 33.67 -11.36
N VAL A 366 -8.84 32.47 -11.00
CA VAL A 366 -8.58 31.87 -9.70
C VAL A 366 -7.38 30.95 -9.81
N ASP A 367 -6.38 31.18 -8.96
CA ASP A 367 -5.31 30.22 -8.74
C ASP A 367 -5.80 29.09 -7.82
N TRP A 368 -6.42 28.08 -8.44
CA TRP A 368 -7.02 26.97 -7.71
C TRP A 368 -6.00 26.16 -6.92
N MET A 369 -4.76 26.04 -7.40
CA MET A 369 -3.74 25.20 -6.78
C MET A 369 -2.77 26.01 -5.90
N GLY A 370 -2.55 27.30 -6.17
CA GLY A 370 -1.67 28.17 -5.39
C GLY A 370 -2.34 28.77 -4.15
N GLY A 371 -3.67 28.95 -4.15
CA GLY A 371 -4.40 29.46 -2.99
C GLY A 371 -4.77 28.36 -1.98
N MET A 372 -4.61 28.63 -0.68
CA MET A 372 -4.87 27.61 0.34
C MET A 372 -6.35 27.21 0.44
N LEU A 373 -7.28 28.17 0.38
CA LEU A 373 -8.70 27.88 0.42
C LEU A 373 -9.22 27.33 -0.91
N SER A 374 -8.71 27.84 -2.03
CA SER A 374 -9.10 27.38 -3.37
C SER A 374 -8.67 25.93 -3.61
N ALA A 375 -7.47 25.54 -3.17
CA ALA A 375 -7.00 24.16 -3.28
C ALA A 375 -7.84 23.20 -2.44
N LYS A 376 -8.13 23.57 -1.19
CA LYS A 376 -9.02 22.80 -0.29
C LYS A 376 -10.41 22.62 -0.89
N PHE A 377 -10.97 23.68 -1.46
CA PHE A 377 -12.27 23.62 -2.14
C PHE A 377 -12.22 22.73 -3.38
N ALA A 378 -11.19 22.88 -4.22
CA ALA A 378 -11.01 22.09 -5.43
C ALA A 378 -10.99 20.59 -5.12
N VAL A 379 -10.19 20.14 -4.15
CA VAL A 379 -10.13 18.72 -3.76
C VAL A 379 -11.50 18.22 -3.25
N ILE A 380 -12.19 18.99 -2.40
CA ILE A 380 -13.53 18.60 -1.92
C ILE A 380 -14.52 18.49 -3.09
N LEU A 381 -14.47 19.41 -4.06
CA LEU A 381 -15.34 19.39 -5.23
C LEU A 381 -15.11 18.13 -6.08
N VAL A 382 -13.85 17.82 -6.39
CA VAL A 382 -13.49 16.62 -7.17
C VAL A 382 -13.89 15.36 -6.44
N ASN A 383 -13.60 15.29 -5.14
CA ASN A 383 -13.97 14.14 -4.34
C ASN A 383 -15.49 13.97 -4.22
N THR A 384 -16.24 15.08 -4.17
CA THR A 384 -17.70 15.06 -4.25
C THR A 384 -18.19 14.52 -5.58
N TRP A 385 -17.61 14.99 -6.69
CA TRP A 385 -17.97 14.54 -8.04
C TRP A 385 -17.69 13.06 -8.28
N LEU A 386 -16.55 12.55 -7.79
CA LEU A 386 -16.20 11.13 -7.88
C LEU A 386 -16.99 10.25 -6.90
N GLY A 387 -17.30 10.76 -5.71
CA GLY A 387 -17.87 9.99 -4.61
C GLY A 387 -19.40 9.96 -4.56
N PHE A 388 -20.10 10.98 -5.07
CA PHE A 388 -21.57 11.01 -5.01
C PHE A 388 -22.26 9.84 -5.72
N PRO A 389 -21.75 9.26 -6.84
CA PRO A 389 -22.44 8.17 -7.51
C PRO A 389 -22.47 6.89 -6.66
N TYR A 390 -21.43 6.65 -5.85
CA TYR A 390 -21.43 5.57 -4.86
C TYR A 390 -22.57 5.77 -3.86
N MET A 391 -22.68 6.97 -3.27
CA MET A 391 -23.75 7.30 -2.33
C MET A 391 -25.15 7.24 -2.96
N PHE A 392 -25.26 7.66 -4.21
CA PHE A 392 -26.47 7.52 -5.01
C PHE A 392 -26.88 6.05 -5.18
N LEU A 393 -25.95 5.16 -5.52
CA LEU A 393 -26.22 3.74 -5.73
C LEU A 393 -26.67 3.05 -4.44
N VAL A 394 -25.93 3.23 -3.35
CA VAL A 394 -26.27 2.60 -2.06
C VAL A 394 -27.57 3.14 -1.48
N THR A 395 -27.82 4.46 -1.62
CA THR A 395 -29.10 5.06 -1.18
C THR A 395 -30.26 4.57 -2.03
N THR A 396 -30.07 4.40 -3.34
CA THR A 396 -31.10 3.83 -4.22
C THR A 396 -31.45 2.40 -3.84
N GLY A 397 -30.46 1.57 -3.48
CA GLY A 397 -30.68 0.22 -2.96
C GLY A 397 -31.41 0.22 -1.63
N ALA A 398 -30.98 1.06 -0.69
CA ALA A 398 -31.62 1.20 0.62
C ALA A 398 -33.08 1.69 0.52
N LEU A 399 -33.36 2.66 -0.37
CA LEU A 399 -34.72 3.13 -0.65
C LEU A 399 -35.64 2.01 -1.15
N GLN A 400 -35.12 1.09 -1.96
CA GLN A 400 -35.91 -0.04 -2.49
C GLN A 400 -36.24 -1.10 -1.42
N ALA A 401 -35.47 -1.16 -0.34
CA ALA A 401 -35.72 -2.08 0.77
C ALA A 401 -36.81 -1.58 1.73
N ILE A 402 -37.16 -0.28 1.70
CA ILE A 402 -38.20 0.28 2.56
C ILE A 402 -39.59 -0.16 2.05
N PRO A 403 -40.41 -0.82 2.87
CA PRO A 403 -41.77 -1.20 2.49
C PRO A 403 -42.62 0.03 2.13
N ARG A 404 -43.32 -0.03 0.99
CA ARG A 404 -44.17 1.07 0.51
C ARG A 404 -45.30 1.42 1.46
N GLU A 405 -45.80 0.43 2.19
CA GLU A 405 -46.86 0.56 3.19
C GLU A 405 -46.56 1.64 4.24
N LEU A 406 -45.29 1.79 4.65
CA LEU A 406 -44.88 2.82 5.62
C LEU A 406 -45.04 4.24 5.06
N THR A 407 -44.74 4.42 3.78
CA THR A 407 -44.91 5.72 3.10
C THR A 407 -46.38 6.01 2.77
N GLU A 408 -47.18 4.99 2.47
CA GLU A 408 -48.61 5.11 2.23
C GLU A 408 -49.36 5.45 3.52
N ALA A 409 -49.04 4.76 4.62
CA ALA A 409 -49.60 5.06 5.95
C ALA A 409 -49.35 6.53 6.35
N ALA A 410 -48.12 7.02 6.18
CA ALA A 410 -47.79 8.42 6.46
C ALA A 410 -48.62 9.40 5.61
N SER A 411 -48.93 9.05 4.36
CA SER A 411 -49.78 9.87 3.49
C SER A 411 -51.25 9.87 3.91
N ILE A 412 -51.75 8.74 4.41
CA ILE A 412 -53.10 8.59 4.96
C ILE A 412 -53.26 9.43 6.24
N ASP A 413 -52.21 9.49 7.07
CA ASP A 413 -52.13 10.34 8.26
C ASP A 413 -51.96 11.84 7.95
N GLY A 414 -51.96 12.22 6.66
CA GLY A 414 -51.86 13.61 6.23
C GLY A 414 -50.47 14.22 6.37
N ALA A 415 -49.42 13.41 6.56
CA ALA A 415 -48.06 13.91 6.71
C ALA A 415 -47.55 14.54 5.40
N PRO A 416 -47.07 15.81 5.40
CA PRO A 416 -46.51 16.41 4.20
C PRO A 416 -45.19 15.73 3.79
N PRO A 417 -44.79 15.76 2.50
CA PRO A 417 -43.64 15.00 2.00
C PRO A 417 -42.33 15.21 2.76
N TRP A 418 -42.03 16.44 3.17
CA TRP A 418 -40.84 16.75 3.96
C TRP A 418 -40.89 16.14 5.37
N TYR A 419 -42.08 16.13 5.99
CA TYR A 419 -42.27 15.51 7.30
C TYR A 419 -42.14 14.00 7.19
N ALA A 420 -42.81 13.37 6.21
CA ALA A 420 -42.71 11.95 5.93
C ALA A 420 -41.25 11.54 5.64
N PHE A 421 -40.52 12.31 4.83
CA PHE A 421 -39.09 12.08 4.60
C PHE A 421 -38.29 12.13 5.91
N ARG A 422 -38.38 13.22 6.69
CA ARG A 422 -37.56 13.41 7.89
C ARG A 422 -37.90 12.43 9.01
N LYS A 423 -39.16 12.00 9.12
CA LYS A 423 -39.68 11.18 10.23
C LYS A 423 -39.81 9.70 9.92
N VAL A 424 -39.97 9.33 8.65
CA VAL A 424 -40.14 7.92 8.24
C VAL A 424 -38.97 7.48 7.38
N THR A 425 -38.77 8.10 6.21
CA THR A 425 -37.79 7.62 5.22
C THR A 425 -36.35 7.78 5.69
N LEU A 426 -35.95 8.96 6.14
CA LEU A 426 -34.57 9.26 6.52
C LEU A 426 -34.09 8.42 7.72
N PRO A 427 -34.86 8.25 8.81
CA PRO A 427 -34.45 7.36 9.91
C PRO A 427 -34.23 5.91 9.44
N LEU A 428 -35.15 5.36 8.64
CA LEU A 428 -35.02 4.00 8.09
C LEU A 428 -33.82 3.87 7.15
N LEU A 429 -33.57 4.88 6.31
CA LEU A 429 -32.38 4.94 5.47
C LEU A 429 -31.11 4.96 6.30
N LEU A 430 -31.06 5.76 7.37
CA LEU A 430 -29.88 5.89 8.21
C LEU A 430 -29.54 4.57 8.92
N VAL A 431 -30.51 3.72 9.26
CA VAL A 431 -30.21 2.36 9.78
C VAL A 431 -29.38 1.57 8.77
N ALA A 432 -29.79 1.54 7.50
CA ALA A 432 -29.06 0.81 6.46
C ALA A 432 -27.75 1.51 6.01
N LEU A 433 -27.72 2.84 6.01
CA LEU A 433 -26.61 3.61 5.43
C LEU A 433 -25.51 3.95 6.44
N THR A 434 -25.78 3.95 7.74
CA THR A 434 -24.79 4.40 8.73
C THR A 434 -23.48 3.59 8.70
N PRO A 435 -23.48 2.24 8.61
CA PRO A 435 -22.24 1.48 8.45
C PRO A 435 -21.44 1.87 7.19
N LEU A 436 -22.14 2.22 6.11
CA LEU A 436 -21.54 2.68 4.85
C LEU A 436 -20.98 4.10 4.97
N LEU A 437 -21.64 4.97 5.73
CA LEU A 437 -21.15 6.33 6.03
C LEU A 437 -19.90 6.29 6.90
N ILE A 438 -19.85 5.40 7.90
CA ILE A 438 -18.64 5.19 8.73
C ILE A 438 -17.49 4.67 7.87
N SER A 439 -17.77 3.72 6.98
CA SER A 439 -16.78 3.18 6.04
C SER A 439 -16.28 4.25 5.08
N SER A 440 -17.19 5.09 4.56
CA SER A 440 -16.85 6.23 3.69
C SER A 440 -16.00 7.28 4.43
N PHE A 441 -16.27 7.53 5.71
CA PHE A 441 -15.44 8.40 6.54
C PHE A 441 -14.02 7.84 6.69
N ALA A 442 -13.89 6.56 7.05
CA ALA A 442 -12.57 5.92 7.20
C ALA A 442 -11.78 5.92 5.88
N PHE A 443 -12.46 5.73 4.75
CA PHE A 443 -11.89 5.85 3.41
C PHE A 443 -11.39 7.28 3.14
N ASN A 444 -12.24 8.29 3.34
CA ASN A 444 -11.90 9.68 3.05
C ASN A 444 -10.79 10.22 3.97
N PHE A 445 -10.73 9.78 5.23
CA PHE A 445 -9.63 10.13 6.15
C PHE A 445 -8.25 9.66 5.66
N ASN A 446 -8.23 8.63 4.82
CA ASN A 446 -7.02 8.03 4.25
C ASN A 446 -6.96 8.17 2.72
N ASN A 447 -7.65 9.15 2.15
CA ASN A 447 -7.75 9.29 0.69
C ASN A 447 -6.51 9.97 0.09
N TYR A 448 -5.41 9.23 0.12
CA TYR A 448 -4.11 9.65 -0.43
C TYR A 448 -4.22 10.11 -1.89
N ASN A 449 -4.91 9.32 -2.73
CA ASN A 449 -4.99 9.58 -4.17
C ASN A 449 -5.67 10.92 -4.48
N ALA A 450 -6.74 11.28 -3.77
CA ALA A 450 -7.43 12.55 -3.98
C ALA A 450 -6.51 13.76 -3.76
N ILE A 451 -5.56 13.66 -2.83
CA ILE A 451 -4.58 14.72 -2.57
C ILE A 451 -3.43 14.64 -3.55
N ALA A 452 -2.74 13.50 -3.60
CA ALA A 452 -1.52 13.32 -4.39
C ALA A 452 -1.73 13.61 -5.88
N LEU A 453 -2.88 13.23 -6.43
CA LEU A 453 -3.15 13.37 -7.86
C LEU A 453 -3.82 14.69 -8.24
N THR A 454 -4.42 15.42 -7.28
CA THR A 454 -5.06 16.71 -7.56
C THR A 454 -4.17 17.88 -7.17
N THR A 455 -3.67 17.93 -5.94
CA THR A 455 -2.89 19.08 -5.42
C THR A 455 -1.45 18.74 -5.06
N ASP A 456 -1.08 17.45 -5.06
CA ASP A 456 0.21 16.94 -4.58
C ASP A 456 0.53 17.37 -3.12
N GLY A 457 -0.52 17.62 -2.34
CA GLY A 457 -0.46 18.15 -0.98
C GLY A 457 -0.40 19.68 -0.89
N GLY A 458 -0.11 20.37 -2.00
CA GLY A 458 0.06 21.83 -2.04
C GLY A 458 -1.19 22.64 -1.68
N PRO A 459 -1.06 23.98 -1.59
CA PRO A 459 0.18 24.76 -1.74
C PRO A 459 1.11 24.60 -0.54
N PHE A 460 2.42 24.75 -0.72
CA PHE A 460 3.43 24.69 0.35
C PHE A 460 3.79 26.10 0.83
N PRO A 461 3.44 26.50 2.06
CA PRO A 461 3.84 27.79 2.60
C PRO A 461 5.35 27.89 2.77
N ALA A 462 5.92 29.09 2.62
CA ALA A 462 7.35 29.32 2.86
C ALA A 462 7.79 28.93 4.28
N GLU A 463 6.89 29.11 5.26
CA GLU A 463 7.07 28.74 6.67
C GLU A 463 7.15 27.22 6.89
N SER A 464 6.60 26.41 5.96
CA SER A 464 6.55 24.95 6.09
C SER A 464 6.64 24.29 4.70
N PRO A 465 7.85 24.16 4.13
CA PRO A 465 8.04 23.59 2.79
C PRO A 465 7.80 22.08 2.74
N THR A 466 7.69 21.42 3.90
CA THR A 466 7.53 19.97 4.02
C THR A 466 6.08 19.55 4.26
N VAL A 467 5.20 20.48 4.64
CA VAL A 467 3.77 20.22 4.91
C VAL A 467 2.92 21.12 4.02
N GLY A 468 2.17 20.50 3.12
CA GLY A 468 1.32 21.23 2.21
C GLY A 468 -0.04 21.58 2.82
N GLY A 469 -0.69 22.62 2.29
CA GLY A 469 -1.96 23.13 2.77
C GLY A 469 -3.14 22.16 2.64
N THR A 470 -3.04 21.17 1.75
CA THR A 470 -4.07 20.14 1.56
C THR A 470 -3.63 18.75 2.03
N ASP A 471 -2.43 18.62 2.59
CA ASP A 471 -1.92 17.33 3.05
C ASP A 471 -2.84 16.71 4.13
N LEU A 472 -3.20 15.45 3.90
CA LEU A 472 -3.79 14.58 4.92
C LEU A 472 -2.65 13.89 5.67
N LEU A 473 -2.95 13.33 6.84
CA LEU A 473 -1.95 12.57 7.60
C LEU A 473 -1.32 11.45 6.76
N ILE A 474 -2.11 10.80 5.89
CA ILE A 474 -1.61 9.75 4.99
C ILE A 474 -0.71 10.30 3.87
N SER A 475 -1.01 11.46 3.27
CA SER A 475 -0.16 12.01 2.20
C SER A 475 1.17 12.49 2.75
N TYR A 476 1.17 13.09 3.94
CA TYR A 476 2.39 13.40 4.67
C TYR A 476 3.19 12.13 5.02
N THR A 477 2.52 11.08 5.50
CA THR A 477 3.17 9.79 5.82
C THR A 477 3.86 9.16 4.61
N VAL A 478 3.20 9.17 3.45
CA VAL A 478 3.78 8.66 2.20
C VAL A 478 4.96 9.52 1.75
N ARG A 479 4.85 10.86 1.88
CA ARG A 479 5.96 11.79 1.59
C ARG A 479 7.17 11.53 2.49
N LEU A 480 6.96 11.18 3.76
CA LEU A 480 8.03 10.83 4.69
C LEU A 480 8.71 9.49 4.35
N ALA A 481 7.94 8.52 3.83
CA ALA A 481 8.46 7.21 3.46
C ALA A 481 9.15 7.20 2.09
N PHE A 482 8.62 7.95 1.11
CA PHE A 482 8.98 7.83 -0.31
C PHE A 482 9.29 9.17 -1.00
N GLY A 483 9.35 10.27 -0.25
CA GLY A 483 9.71 11.59 -0.79
C GLY A 483 11.18 11.68 -1.19
N THR A 484 11.57 12.84 -1.72
CA THR A 484 12.91 13.12 -2.25
C THR A 484 14.02 13.26 -1.18
N GLY A 485 13.70 13.05 0.10
CA GLY A 485 14.66 13.05 1.22
C GLY A 485 15.04 11.64 1.66
N SER A 486 15.61 11.51 2.87
CA SER A 486 15.88 10.20 3.46
C SER A 486 14.57 9.48 3.79
N ALA A 487 14.42 8.26 3.26
CA ALA A 487 13.27 7.41 3.50
C ALA A 487 13.17 7.03 4.97
N GLN A 488 12.13 7.46 5.67
CA GLN A 488 11.95 7.21 7.10
C GLN A 488 10.80 6.23 7.34
N PHE A 489 10.98 4.96 6.96
CA PHE A 489 9.91 3.94 7.02
C PHE A 489 9.43 3.66 8.44
N GLY A 490 10.32 3.61 9.43
CA GLY A 490 9.97 3.41 10.85
C GLY A 490 9.08 4.54 11.37
N LEU A 491 9.45 5.79 11.10
CA LEU A 491 8.67 6.96 11.49
C LEU A 491 7.33 7.04 10.72
N ALA A 492 7.33 6.72 9.43
CA ALA A 492 6.10 6.64 8.64
C ALA A 492 5.15 5.52 9.10
N ALA A 493 5.70 4.39 9.53
CA ALA A 493 4.94 3.31 10.14
C ALA A 493 4.32 3.76 11.47
N THR A 494 5.06 4.49 12.30
CA THR A 494 4.52 5.12 13.53
C THR A 494 3.37 6.07 13.23
N MET A 495 3.50 6.94 12.22
CA MET A 495 2.41 7.79 11.75
C MET A 495 1.17 6.98 11.35
N SER A 496 1.36 5.88 10.64
CA SER A 496 0.28 4.97 10.24
C SER A 496 -0.39 4.31 11.45
N VAL A 497 0.34 4.01 12.52
CA VAL A 497 -0.23 3.51 13.79
C VAL A 497 -1.11 4.57 14.46
N PHE A 498 -0.68 5.83 14.49
CA PHE A 498 -1.51 6.94 15.00
C PHE A 498 -2.79 7.12 14.17
N ILE A 499 -2.66 7.13 12.84
CA ILE A 499 -3.81 7.20 11.91
C ILE A 499 -4.78 6.05 12.17
N PHE A 500 -4.28 4.82 12.28
CA PHE A 500 -5.09 3.64 12.59
C PHE A 500 -5.81 3.79 13.93
N ALA A 501 -5.11 4.20 15.00
CA ALA A 501 -5.71 4.38 16.31
C ALA A 501 -6.82 5.44 16.31
N ILE A 502 -6.60 6.56 15.61
CA ILE A 502 -7.59 7.64 15.45
C ILE A 502 -8.85 7.11 14.74
N VAL A 503 -8.68 6.51 13.56
CA VAL A 503 -9.80 6.01 12.75
C VAL A 503 -10.53 4.90 13.48
N ALA A 504 -9.81 3.93 14.04
CA ALA A 504 -10.40 2.83 14.79
C ALA A 504 -11.20 3.33 16.00
N THR A 505 -10.70 4.33 16.73
CA THR A 505 -11.41 4.91 17.88
C THR A 505 -12.69 5.61 17.43
N ILE A 506 -12.62 6.45 16.40
CA ILE A 506 -13.80 7.17 15.87
C ILE A 506 -14.84 6.18 15.32
N SER A 507 -14.40 5.19 14.54
CA SER A 507 -15.27 4.14 13.99
C SER A 507 -15.90 3.30 15.10
N ALA A 508 -15.15 2.90 16.13
CA ALA A 508 -15.69 2.13 17.25
C ALA A 508 -16.73 2.91 18.05
N ILE A 509 -16.49 4.19 18.33
CA ILE A 509 -17.46 5.07 19.02
C ILE A 509 -18.73 5.21 18.17
N THR A 510 -18.58 5.46 16.87
CA THR A 510 -19.72 5.68 15.98
C THR A 510 -20.54 4.41 15.81
N PHE A 511 -19.90 3.26 15.57
CA PHE A 511 -20.57 1.97 15.41
C PHE A 511 -21.32 1.55 16.68
N ARG A 512 -20.75 1.77 17.87
CA ARG A 512 -21.43 1.53 19.15
C ARG A 512 -22.69 2.38 19.33
N ARG A 513 -22.70 3.61 18.82
CA ARG A 513 -23.89 4.49 18.85
C ARG A 513 -24.96 4.02 17.86
N THR A 514 -24.56 3.50 16.70
CA THR A 514 -25.48 2.99 15.67
C THR A 514 -26.21 1.72 16.09
N ARG A 515 -25.57 0.82 16.84
CA ARG A 515 -26.21 -0.42 17.31
C ARG A 515 -27.49 -0.16 18.13
N LYS A 516 -27.53 0.95 18.87
CA LYS A 516 -28.74 1.40 19.58
C LYS A 516 -29.88 1.81 18.65
N GLN A 517 -29.60 2.17 17.40
CA GLN A 517 -30.62 2.49 16.40
C GLN A 517 -31.18 1.21 15.77
N GLU A 518 -30.34 0.21 15.51
CA GLU A 518 -30.81 -1.11 15.03
C GLU A 518 -31.79 -1.74 16.03
N ASP A 519 -31.46 -1.72 17.33
CA ASP A 519 -32.31 -2.31 18.39
C ASP A 519 -33.67 -1.59 18.58
N VAL A 520 -33.84 -0.37 18.05
CA VAL A 520 -35.09 0.40 18.16
C VAL A 520 -36.03 0.15 16.96
N TYR A 521 -35.49 -0.28 15.82
CA TYR A 521 -36.24 -0.50 14.58
C TYR A 521 -36.33 -1.97 14.14
N ALA A 522 -35.57 -2.87 14.77
CA ALA A 522 -35.74 -4.32 14.67
C ALA A 522 -36.84 -4.79 15.64
#